data_AF-A0A538KXU6-F1
#
_entry.id   AF-A0A538KXU6-F1
#
_cell.length_a   1.000
_cell.length_b   1.000
_cell.length_c   1.000
_cell.angle_alpha   90.00
_cell.angle_beta   90.00
_cell.angle_gamma   90.00
#
_symmetry.space_group_name_H-M   'P 1'
#
loop_
_entity.id
_entity.type
_entity.pdbx_description
1 polymer ?
#
loop_
_entity_poly.entity_id
_entity_poly.type
_entity_poly.pdbx_seq_one_letter_code
_entity_poly.pdbx_strand_id
1 'polypeptide(L)'
;MVVGDFNSGPGLDLGAYGILLSGGFSDAWPGGPGLTCCHKNDLHEANAPLTKRIDLVFTRGGFETISADVVGEQLGDRTSSGLWPSDHAGVVATLRLP
;
A
#
# COMPACT_ATOMS: atom_id res chain seq x y z
N MET A 1 4.95 -7.96 12.74
CA MET A 1 4.65 -7.09 11.58
C MET A 1 4.89 -7.88 10.32
N VAL A 2 4.06 -7.71 9.30
CA VAL A 2 4.28 -8.23 7.94
C VAL A 2 4.01 -7.08 6.97
N VAL A 3 4.87 -6.89 5.98
CA VAL A 3 4.78 -5.78 5.02
C VAL A 3 5.18 -6.27 3.63
N GLY A 4 4.47 -5.80 2.60
CA GLY A 4 4.80 -6.08 1.21
C GLY A 4 3.58 -6.04 0.29
N ASP A 5 3.79 -6.48 -0.95
CA ASP A 5 2.73 -6.77 -1.92
C ASP A 5 2.11 -8.14 -1.61
N PHE A 6 0.81 -8.15 -1.30
CA PHE A 6 0.05 -9.36 -1.01
C PHE A 6 -0.78 -9.84 -2.18
N ASN A 7 -0.82 -9.11 -3.30
CA ASN A 7 -1.71 -9.35 -4.45
C ASN A 7 -3.19 -9.53 -4.08
N SER A 8 -3.57 -9.07 -2.88
CA SER A 8 -4.90 -9.17 -2.28
C SER A 8 -5.09 -8.02 -1.31
N GLY A 9 -6.34 -7.60 -1.08
CA GLY A 9 -6.61 -6.41 -0.29
C GLY A 9 -8.10 -6.07 -0.15
N PRO A 10 -8.42 -5.00 0.60
CA PRO A 10 -9.81 -4.62 0.85
C PRO A 10 -10.51 -4.21 -0.45
N GLY A 11 -11.80 -4.58 -0.58
CA GLY A 11 -12.65 -4.19 -1.71
C GLY A 11 -12.40 -4.95 -3.03
N LEU A 12 -11.48 -5.91 -3.04
CA LEU A 12 -11.15 -6.75 -4.20
C LEU A 12 -11.14 -8.23 -3.80
N ASP A 13 -9.99 -8.89 -3.92
CA ASP A 13 -9.76 -10.27 -3.48
C ASP A 13 -9.26 -10.25 -2.03
N LEU A 14 -10.00 -10.93 -1.15
CA LEU A 14 -9.61 -11.05 0.24
C LEU A 14 -8.46 -12.03 0.46
N GLY A 15 -8.13 -12.95 -0.45
CA GLY A 15 -7.00 -13.90 -0.40
C GLY A 15 -6.14 -13.91 0.88
N ALA A 16 -4.91 -13.40 0.80
CA ALA A 16 -4.01 -13.31 1.95
C ALA A 16 -4.47 -12.25 2.98
N TYR A 17 -5.12 -11.17 2.52
CA TYR A 17 -5.66 -10.11 3.38
C TYR A 17 -6.58 -10.65 4.50
N GLY A 18 -7.60 -11.41 4.13
CA GLY A 18 -8.58 -12.02 5.04
C GLY A 18 -8.00 -13.12 5.91
N ILE A 19 -7.01 -13.88 5.40
CA ILE A 19 -6.27 -14.87 6.20
C ILE A 19 -5.50 -14.17 7.33
N LEU A 20 -4.80 -13.07 7.05
CA LEU A 20 -4.05 -12.33 8.05
C LEU A 20 -4.95 -11.68 9.10
N LEU A 21 -6.06 -11.07 8.68
CA LEU A 21 -7.08 -10.55 9.61
C LEU A 21 -7.62 -11.65 10.52
N SER A 22 -7.95 -12.81 9.96
CA SER A 22 -8.42 -13.98 10.73
C SER A 22 -7.34 -14.56 11.66
N GLY A 23 -6.06 -14.37 11.31
CA GLY A 23 -4.89 -14.72 12.12
C GLY A 23 -4.54 -13.71 13.22
N GLY A 24 -5.43 -12.74 13.47
CA GLY A 24 -5.30 -11.73 14.52
C GLY A 24 -4.36 -10.58 14.17
N PHE A 25 -4.07 -10.36 12.89
CA PHE A 25 -3.39 -9.14 12.45
C PHE A 25 -4.39 -8.01 12.22
N SER A 26 -3.93 -6.79 12.42
CA SER A 26 -4.63 -5.55 12.10
C SER A 26 -3.93 -4.88 10.92
N ASP A 27 -4.73 -4.36 9.99
CA ASP A 27 -4.24 -3.49 8.93
C ASP A 27 -3.86 -2.12 9.53
N ALA A 28 -2.64 -1.66 9.26
CA ALA A 28 -2.14 -0.40 9.80
C ALA A 28 -2.76 0.84 9.12
N TRP A 29 -3.47 0.68 8.00
CA TRP A 29 -4.01 1.80 7.24
C TRP A 29 -5.22 2.44 7.93
N PRO A 30 -5.20 3.77 8.18
CA PRO A 30 -6.20 4.42 9.04
C PRO A 30 -7.56 4.67 8.36
N GLY A 31 -7.65 4.55 7.04
CA GLY A 31 -8.89 4.73 6.28
C GLY A 31 -8.70 5.36 4.90
N GLY A 32 -9.78 5.50 4.14
CA GLY A 32 -9.73 5.97 2.75
C GLY A 32 -9.15 4.94 1.76
N PRO A 33 -8.99 5.29 0.48
CA PRO A 33 -8.69 4.31 -0.57
C PRO A 33 -7.31 3.64 -0.46
N GLY A 34 -6.26 4.40 -0.11
CA GLY A 34 -4.89 3.87 0.04
C GLY A 34 -4.39 3.07 -1.16
N LEU A 35 -4.67 3.53 -2.38
CA LEU A 35 -4.41 2.77 -3.60
C LEU A 35 -2.90 2.77 -3.89
N THR A 36 -2.36 1.59 -4.17
CA THR A 36 -0.93 1.35 -4.41
C THR A 36 -0.65 0.73 -5.77
N CYS A 37 -1.65 0.20 -6.49
CA CYS A 37 -1.44 -0.52 -7.75
C CYS A 37 -2.48 -0.15 -8.83
N CYS A 38 -2.19 -0.14 -10.13
CA CYS A 38 -0.87 -0.21 -10.73
C CYS A 38 -0.79 0.78 -11.90
N HIS A 39 0.37 1.40 -12.05
CA HIS A 39 0.74 2.02 -13.31
C HIS A 39 0.96 0.94 -14.38
N LYS A 40 1.01 1.34 -15.65
CA LYS A 40 1.33 0.43 -16.74
C LYS A 40 2.80 0.03 -16.69
N ASN A 41 3.12 -1.13 -17.26
CA ASN A 41 4.46 -1.71 -17.28
C ASN A 41 5.56 -0.79 -17.86
N ASP A 42 5.20 0.20 -18.68
CA ASP A 42 6.14 1.16 -19.25
C ASP A 42 6.40 2.38 -18.35
N LEU A 43 5.64 2.55 -17.26
CA LEU A 43 5.79 3.59 -16.23
C LEU A 43 5.71 5.04 -16.74
N HIS A 44 5.26 5.25 -17.98
CA HIS A 44 5.27 6.57 -18.63
C HIS A 44 3.96 7.34 -18.52
N GLU A 45 2.83 6.67 -18.25
CA GLU A 45 1.52 7.31 -18.24
C GLU A 45 1.27 8.13 -16.97
N ALA A 46 1.34 9.45 -17.09
CA ALA A 46 1.18 10.39 -15.96
C ALA A 46 -0.25 10.43 -15.38
N ASN A 47 -1.25 10.16 -16.21
CA ASN A 47 -2.67 10.40 -15.88
C ASN A 47 -3.44 9.11 -15.57
N ALA A 48 -2.76 7.98 -15.50
CA ALA A 48 -3.38 6.71 -15.14
C ALA A 48 -3.40 6.57 -13.60
N PRO A 49 -4.58 6.58 -12.96
CA PRO A 49 -4.66 6.46 -11.52
C PRO A 49 -4.36 5.02 -11.06
N LEU A 50 -3.82 4.88 -9.85
CA LEU A 50 -3.84 3.62 -9.13
C LEU A 50 -5.30 3.25 -8.81
N THR A 51 -5.61 1.95 -8.80
CA THR A 51 -6.98 1.42 -8.69
C THR A 51 -7.15 0.35 -7.61
N LYS A 52 -6.05 -0.19 -7.07
CA LYS A 52 -6.06 -1.29 -6.10
C LYS A 52 -5.19 -0.97 -4.90
N ARG A 53 -5.54 -1.52 -3.75
CA ARG A 53 -4.75 -1.48 -2.52
C ARG A 53 -4.31 -2.91 -2.18
N ILE A 54 -3.09 -3.27 -2.58
CA ILE A 54 -2.54 -4.64 -2.43
C ILE A 54 -1.17 -4.66 -1.75
N ASP A 55 -0.55 -3.49 -1.58
CA ASP A 55 0.65 -3.30 -0.79
C ASP A 55 0.24 -2.85 0.62
N LEU A 56 0.57 -3.64 1.63
CA LEU A 56 -0.06 -3.53 2.95
C LEU A 56 0.97 -3.60 4.07
N VAL A 57 0.63 -2.97 5.20
CA VAL A 57 1.36 -3.11 6.46
C VAL A 57 0.42 -3.71 7.49
N PHE A 58 0.75 -4.90 7.97
CA PHE A 58 0.00 -5.59 9.02
C PHE A 58 0.78 -5.62 10.33
N THR A 59 0.09 -5.30 11.42
CA THR A 59 0.62 -5.39 12.78
C THR A 59 -0.15 -6.45 13.57
N ARG A 60 0.47 -6.99 14.62
CA ARG A 60 -0.18 -7.90 15.57
C ARG A 60 0.49 -7.73 16.92
N GLY A 61 -0.28 -7.82 18.00
CA GLY A 61 0.17 -7.45 19.35
C GLY A 61 -0.19 -6.00 19.68
N GLY A 62 0.47 -5.41 20.68
CA GLY A 62 0.16 -4.07 21.19
C GLY A 62 0.70 -2.88 20.38
N PHE A 63 0.96 -3.05 19.08
CA PHE A 63 1.43 -1.94 18.25
C PHE A 63 0.29 -0.97 17.97
N GLU A 64 0.56 0.33 18.06
CA GLU A 64 -0.38 1.39 17.69
C GLU A 64 0.10 2.04 16.39
N THR A 65 -0.79 2.13 15.39
CA THR A 65 -0.50 2.91 14.18
C THR A 65 -0.72 4.39 14.46
N ILE A 66 0.34 5.18 14.31
CA ILE A 66 0.31 6.64 14.46
C ILE A 66 -0.10 7.31 13.15
N SER A 67 0.45 6.84 12.04
CA SER A 67 0.13 7.32 10.71
C SER A 67 0.47 6.27 9.66
N ALA A 68 -0.16 6.39 8.48
CA ALA A 68 0.26 5.70 7.28
C ALA A 68 0.09 6.63 6.07
N ASP A 69 0.91 6.43 5.06
CA ASP A 69 0.91 7.23 3.83
C ASP A 69 1.24 6.37 2.60
N VAL A 70 0.71 6.78 1.44
CA VAL A 70 1.15 6.27 0.14
C VAL A 70 2.26 7.19 -0.35
N VAL A 71 3.31 6.62 -0.94
CA VAL A 71 4.46 7.39 -1.45
C VAL A 71 4.81 6.97 -2.86
N GLY A 72 5.31 7.90 -3.67
CA GLY A 72 5.69 7.62 -5.06
C GLY A 72 4.53 7.65 -6.05
N GLU A 73 3.33 8.05 -5.60
CA GLU A 73 2.10 8.18 -6.39
C GLU A 73 1.88 9.59 -6.95
N GLN A 74 2.64 10.58 -6.50
CA GLN A 74 2.44 11.97 -6.92
C GLN A 74 3.21 12.27 -8.20
N LEU A 75 2.67 13.16 -9.04
CA LEU A 75 3.33 13.58 -10.27
C LEU A 75 4.76 14.11 -10.05
N GLY A 76 5.02 14.70 -8.87
CA GLY A 76 6.34 15.18 -8.47
C GLY A 76 7.34 14.09 -8.09
N ASP A 77 6.87 12.87 -7.81
CA ASP A 77 7.72 11.74 -7.41
C ASP A 77 8.37 11.04 -8.60
N ARG A 78 7.97 11.41 -9.82
CA ARG A 78 8.51 10.83 -11.05
C ARG A 78 10.00 11.15 -11.17
N THR A 79 10.73 10.18 -11.71
CA THR A 79 12.16 10.33 -12.00
C THR A 79 12.41 11.48 -12.98
N SER A 80 13.67 11.93 -13.06
CA SER A 80 14.07 12.98 -14.01
C SER A 80 13.80 12.64 -15.48
N SER A 81 13.72 11.36 -15.83
CA SER A 81 13.32 10.87 -17.16
C SER A 81 11.80 10.76 -17.35
N GLY A 82 11.00 11.15 -16.35
CA GLY A 82 9.55 11.08 -16.38
C GLY A 82 8.99 9.68 -16.20
N LEU A 83 9.70 8.73 -15.58
CA LEU A 83 9.13 7.43 -15.19
C LEU A 83 8.55 7.49 -13.78
N TRP A 84 7.42 6.81 -13.55
CA TRP A 84 7.02 6.44 -12.19
C TRP A 84 8.15 5.64 -11.51
N PRO A 85 8.37 5.78 -10.19
CA PRO A 85 9.42 5.03 -9.50
C PRO A 85 9.27 3.51 -9.60
N SER A 86 8.03 3.04 -9.71
CA SER A 86 7.63 1.64 -9.82
C SER A 86 6.21 1.58 -10.40
N ASP A 87 5.76 0.42 -10.86
CA ASP A 87 4.35 0.20 -11.23
C ASP A 87 3.42 0.22 -10.02
N HIS A 88 3.99 0.04 -8.83
CA HIS A 88 3.33 0.22 -7.54
C HIS A 88 3.79 1.52 -6.85
N ALA A 89 2.89 2.19 -6.14
CA ALA A 89 3.26 3.14 -5.11
C ALA A 89 3.60 2.42 -3.79
N GLY A 90 4.50 3.00 -3.02
CA GLY A 90 4.89 2.48 -1.72
C GLY A 90 3.84 2.78 -0.65
N VAL A 91 3.84 1.99 0.42
CA VAL A 91 3.11 2.29 1.65
C VAL A 91 4.08 2.38 2.81
N VAL A 92 3.95 3.43 3.62
CA VAL A 92 4.74 3.65 4.82
C VAL A 92 3.81 3.78 6.02
N ALA A 93 4.18 3.18 7.16
CA ALA A 93 3.45 3.36 8.41
C ALA A 93 4.40 3.73 9.55
N THR A 94 4.00 4.68 10.38
CA THR A 94 4.67 5.01 11.64
C THR A 94 3.96 4.29 12.77
N LEU A 95 4.69 3.44 13.49
CA LEU A 95 4.16 2.61 14.57
C LEU A 95 4.77 2.99 15.91
N ARG A 96 3.96 3.00 16.97
CA ARG A 96 4.44 3.03 18.35
C ARG A 96 4.54 1.59 18.87
N LEU A 97 5.67 1.28 19.52
CA LEU A 97 5.91 -0.01 20.16
C LEU A 97 5.00 -0.17 21.40
N PRO A 98 4.62 -1.42 21.76
CA PRO A 98 3.86 -1.70 22.98
C PRO A 98 4.55 -1.23 24.27
#